data_AF-A0A6E8VUU5-F1
#
_entry.id   AF-A0A6E8VUU5-F1
#
_cell.length_a   1.000
_cell.length_b   1.000
_cell.length_c   1.000
_cell.angle_alpha   90.00
_cell.angle_beta   90.00
_cell.angle_gamma   90.00
#
_symmetry.space_group_name_H-M   'P 1'
#
loop_
_entity.id
_entity.type
_entity.pdbx_description
1 polymer ?
#
loop_
_entity_poly.entity_id
_entity_poly.type
_entity_poly.pdbx_seq_one_letter_code
_entity_poly.pdbx_strand_id
1 'polypeptide(L)'
;MRFLSVLTVGLLVWVGVFATVNAEDPRTELIGCGSVLFHLAANRLSLQLEEFAVCKQSNPSYDCSDSIHRATNDLQQGLFDFNHCTKDIR
;
A
#
# COMPACT_ATOMS: atom_id res chain seq x y z
N MET A 1 -32.67 -17.22 -17.49
CA MET A 1 -31.48 -17.60 -18.28
C MET A 1 -30.30 -16.62 -18.14
N ARG A 2 -30.51 -15.30 -17.89
CA ARG A 2 -29.42 -14.30 -17.79
C ARG A 2 -28.66 -14.28 -16.46
N PHE A 3 -29.25 -14.81 -15.38
CA PHE A 3 -28.62 -14.85 -14.06
C PHE A 3 -27.59 -15.99 -13.93
N LEU A 4 -27.81 -17.13 -14.60
CA LEU A 4 -26.89 -18.26 -14.56
C LEU A 4 -25.54 -17.90 -15.22
N SER A 5 -25.57 -17.11 -16.29
CA SER A 5 -24.37 -16.67 -17.01
C SER A 5 -23.52 -15.66 -16.22
N VAL A 6 -24.12 -14.87 -15.33
CA VAL A 6 -23.37 -13.91 -14.49
C VAL A 6 -22.64 -14.64 -13.36
N LEU A 7 -23.28 -15.65 -12.76
CA LEU A 7 -22.67 -16.49 -11.73
C LEU A 7 -21.52 -17.32 -12.28
N THR A 8 -21.64 -17.88 -13.49
CA THR A 8 -20.56 -18.67 -14.10
C THR A 8 -19.38 -17.81 -14.52
N VAL A 9 -19.60 -16.61 -15.06
CA VAL A 9 -18.51 -15.67 -15.37
C VAL A 9 -17.84 -15.18 -14.09
N GLY A 10 -18.59 -14.87 -13.04
CA GLY A 10 -18.04 -14.51 -11.73
C GLY A 10 -17.17 -15.62 -11.13
N LEU A 11 -17.61 -16.87 -11.23
CA LEU A 11 -16.86 -18.03 -10.75
C LEU A 11 -15.58 -18.26 -11.58
N LEU A 12 -15.65 -18.13 -12.91
CA LEU A 12 -14.49 -18.30 -13.81
C LEU A 12 -13.45 -17.18 -13.64
N VAL A 13 -13.88 -15.95 -13.37
CA VAL A 13 -12.98 -14.84 -13.04
C VAL A 13 -12.33 -15.08 -11.67
N TRP A 14 -13.08 -15.55 -10.67
CA TRP A 14 -12.49 -15.92 -9.38
C TRP A 14 -11.48 -17.06 -9.53
N VAL A 15 -11.85 -18.20 -10.14
CA VAL A 15 -10.93 -19.34 -10.32
C VAL A 15 -9.71 -18.98 -11.20
N GLY A 16 -9.89 -18.15 -12.23
CA GLY A 16 -8.81 -17.69 -13.10
C GLY A 16 -7.79 -16.78 -12.43
N VAL A 17 -8.22 -15.97 -11.44
CA VAL A 17 -7.32 -15.12 -10.64
C VAL A 17 -6.47 -15.94 -9.67
N PHE A 18 -6.97 -17.07 -9.15
CA PHE A 18 -6.19 -17.94 -8.24
C PHE A 18 -5.21 -18.89 -8.95
N ALA A 19 -5.42 -19.18 -10.24
CA ALA A 19 -4.62 -20.19 -10.96
C ALA A 19 -3.32 -19.67 -11.62
N THR A 20 -3.03 -18.37 -11.56
CA THR A 20 -1.80 -17.79 -12.14
C THR A 20 -0.79 -17.30 -11.11
N VAL A 21 -1.03 -17.54 -9.81
CA VAL A 21 -0.03 -17.31 -8.77
C VAL A 21 0.95 -18.49 -8.74
N ASN A 22 1.59 -18.74 -9.88
CA ASN A 22 2.75 -19.60 -9.91
C ASN A 22 3.85 -18.82 -9.18
N ALA A 23 4.37 -19.40 -8.10
CA ALA A 23 5.53 -18.87 -7.42
C ALA A 23 6.65 -18.66 -8.46
N GLU A 24 7.39 -17.54 -8.34
CA GLU A 24 8.59 -17.18 -9.13
C GLU A 24 8.39 -16.35 -10.43
N ASP A 25 7.32 -15.56 -10.60
CA ASP A 25 7.36 -14.45 -11.58
C ASP A 25 7.96 -13.20 -10.90
N PRO A 26 9.10 -12.66 -11.37
CA PRO A 26 9.70 -11.44 -10.83
C PRO A 26 8.74 -10.24 -10.82
N ARG A 27 7.73 -10.22 -11.70
CA ARG A 27 6.67 -9.22 -11.68
C ARG A 27 5.76 -9.35 -10.46
N THR A 28 5.40 -10.57 -10.08
CA THR A 28 4.55 -10.84 -8.91
C THR A 28 5.29 -10.47 -7.63
N GLU A 29 6.59 -10.78 -7.56
CA GLU A 29 7.43 -10.41 -6.42
C GLU A 29 7.60 -8.88 -6.32
N LEU A 30 7.83 -8.21 -7.45
CA LEU A 30 7.91 -6.74 -7.51
C LEU A 30 6.60 -6.08 -7.08
N ILE A 31 5.45 -6.62 -7.51
CA ILE A 31 4.13 -6.15 -7.07
C ILE A 31 3.95 -6.37 -5.57
N GLY A 32 4.40 -7.51 -5.04
CA GLY A 32 4.42 -7.80 -3.60
C GLY A 32 5.19 -6.74 -2.82
N CYS A 33 6.46 -6.52 -3.17
CA CYS A 33 7.31 -5.49 -2.55
C CYS A 33 6.69 -4.09 -2.66
N GLY A 34 6.17 -3.74 -3.84
CA GLY A 34 5.55 -2.43 -4.07
C GLY A 34 4.26 -2.22 -3.27
N SER A 35 3.42 -3.26 -3.15
CA SER A 35 2.14 -3.16 -2.43
C SER A 35 2.33 -2.75 -0.96
N VAL A 36 3.38 -3.27 -0.30
CA VAL A 36 3.71 -2.92 1.09
C VAL A 36 4.04 -1.44 1.22
N LEU A 37 4.88 -0.90 0.33
CA LEU A 37 5.25 0.52 0.32
C LEU A 37 4.03 1.42 0.03
N PHE A 38 3.20 1.04 -0.95
CA PHE A 38 1.99 1.79 -1.29
C PHE A 38 0.99 1.81 -0.13
N HIS A 39 0.75 0.67 0.52
CA HIS A 39 -0.12 0.61 1.68
C HIS A 39 0.41 1.43 2.86
N LEU A 40 1.72 1.37 3.11
CA LEU A 40 2.37 2.21 4.12
C LEU A 40 2.17 3.69 3.80
N ALA A 41 2.46 4.12 2.57
CA ALA A 41 2.33 5.50 2.16
C ALA A 41 0.88 6.01 2.25
N ALA A 42 -0.09 5.24 1.76
CA ALA A 42 -1.50 5.60 1.82
C ALA A 42 -2.01 5.74 3.26
N ASN A 43 -1.68 4.79 4.14
CA ASN A 43 -2.05 4.86 5.54
C ASN A 43 -1.38 6.03 6.25
N ARG A 44 -0.08 6.24 6.01
CA ARG A 44 0.66 7.32 6.67
C ARG A 44 0.20 8.69 6.24
N LEU A 45 -0.04 8.93 4.94
CA LEU A 45 -0.54 10.21 4.44
C LEU A 45 -1.92 10.53 5.03
N SER A 46 -2.80 9.52 5.13
CA SER A 46 -4.13 9.69 5.70
C SER A 46 -4.09 10.10 7.17
N LEU A 47 -3.28 9.39 7.98
CA LEU A 47 -3.10 9.70 9.40
C LEU A 47 -2.38 11.03 9.63
N GLN A 48 -1.39 11.35 8.80
CA GLN A 48 -0.57 12.55 8.96
C GLN A 48 -1.38 13.84 8.74
N LEU A 49 -2.31 13.84 7.78
CA LEU A 49 -3.21 14.98 7.56
C LEU A 49 -4.13 15.21 8.77
N GLU A 50 -4.64 14.13 9.37
CA GLU A 50 -5.47 14.19 10.56
C GLU A 50 -4.68 14.69 11.79
N GLU A 51 -3.49 14.11 12.05
CA GLU A 51 -2.60 14.53 13.13
C GLU A 51 -2.21 16.01 13.00
N PHE A 52 -1.89 16.47 11.78
CA PHE A 52 -1.56 17.87 11.52
C PHE A 52 -2.75 18.79 11.74
N ALA A 53 -3.95 18.42 11.26
CA ALA A 53 -5.16 19.20 11.44
C ALA A 53 -5.53 19.34 12.93
N VAL A 54 -5.46 18.25 13.70
CA VAL A 54 -5.70 18.25 15.15
C VAL A 54 -4.69 19.14 15.89
N CYS A 55 -3.41 19.04 15.52
CA CYS A 55 -2.36 19.86 16.12
C CYS A 55 -2.59 21.37 15.85
N LYS A 56 -2.91 21.75 14.61
CA LYS A 56 -3.19 23.16 14.26
C LYS A 56 -4.50 23.68 14.82
N GLN A 57 -5.52 22.84 14.94
CA GLN A 57 -6.79 23.22 15.54
C GLN A 57 -6.66 23.51 17.04
N SER A 58 -5.84 22.73 17.75
CA SER A 58 -5.61 22.90 19.19
C SER A 58 -4.65 24.05 19.50
N ASN A 59 -3.63 24.29 18.66
CA ASN A 59 -2.76 25.46 18.76
C ASN A 59 -2.28 25.96 17.39
N PRO A 60 -2.87 27.05 16.85
CA PRO A 60 -2.52 27.56 15.52
C PRO A 60 -1.06 27.98 15.38
N SER A 61 -0.47 28.51 16.46
CA SER A 61 0.91 28.99 16.55
C SER A 61 1.93 27.90 16.89
N TYR A 62 1.49 26.71 17.30
CA TYR A 62 2.39 25.62 17.67
C TYR A 62 3.00 24.98 16.42
N ASP A 63 4.26 24.55 16.53
CA ASP A 63 4.94 23.84 15.46
C ASP A 63 4.52 22.37 15.44
N CYS A 64 3.82 21.98 14.38
CA CYS A 64 3.35 20.62 14.17
C CYS A 64 4.28 19.81 13.26
N SER A 65 5.51 20.30 13.03
CA SER A 65 6.51 19.64 12.20
C SER A 65 6.88 18.23 12.68
N ASP A 66 6.72 17.93 13.97
CA ASP A 66 6.98 16.60 14.54
C ASP A 66 6.12 15.49 13.90
N SER A 67 4.85 15.77 13.60
CA SER A 67 4.00 14.79 12.88
C SER A 67 4.48 14.59 11.44
N ILE A 68 5.06 15.64 10.86
CA ILE A 68 5.65 15.58 9.54
C ILE A 68 6.90 14.70 9.53
N HIS A 69 7.82 14.97 10.45
CA HIS A 69 9.06 14.22 10.61
C HIS A 69 8.82 12.72 10.85
N ARG A 70 7.83 12.37 11.67
CA ARG A 70 7.50 10.95 11.92
C ARG A 70 7.07 10.21 10.65
N ALA A 71 6.18 10.80 9.86
CA ALA A 71 5.74 10.14 8.62
C ALA A 71 6.87 10.07 7.58
N THR A 72 7.73 11.09 7.53
CA THR A 72 8.93 11.06 6.66
C THR A 72 9.85 9.90 7.04
N ASN A 73 10.10 9.68 8.33
CA ASN A 73 10.94 8.57 8.79
C ASN A 73 10.32 7.21 8.43
N ASP A 74 9.01 7.05 8.63
CA ASP A 74 8.31 5.80 8.29
C ASP A 74 8.35 5.51 6.79
N LEU A 75 8.15 6.55 5.95
CA LEU A 75 8.26 6.42 4.49
C LEU A 75 9.69 6.07 4.05
N GLN A 76 10.70 6.66 4.67
CA GLN A 76 12.10 6.35 4.39
C GLN A 76 12.42 4.89 4.74
N GLN A 77 11.92 4.40 5.88
CA GLN A 77 12.07 3.00 6.26
C GLN A 77 11.37 2.08 5.25
N GLY A 78 10.12 2.39 4.87
CA GLY A 78 9.42 1.60 3.85
C GLY A 78 10.12 1.58 2.50
N LEU A 79 10.76 2.69 2.12
CA LEU A 79 11.55 2.77 0.88
C LEU A 79 12.83 1.93 0.96
N PHE A 80 13.48 1.90 2.14
CA PHE A 80 14.59 1.01 2.41
C PHE A 80 14.15 -0.46 2.31
N ASP A 81 13.02 -0.81 2.91
CA ASP A 81 12.46 -2.16 2.88
C ASP A 81 12.07 -2.59 1.45
N PHE A 82 11.52 -1.67 0.66
CA PHE A 82 11.24 -1.89 -0.76
C PHE A 82 12.52 -2.16 -1.56
N ASN A 83 13.56 -1.34 -1.38
CA ASN A 83 14.84 -1.55 -2.05
C ASN A 83 15.50 -2.86 -1.63
N HIS A 84 15.36 -3.25 -0.36
CA HIS A 84 15.84 -4.55 0.12
C HIS A 84 15.06 -5.71 -0.51
N CYS A 85 13.74 -5.61 -0.53
CA CYS A 85 12.83 -6.61 -1.10
C CYS A 85 13.05 -6.80 -2.62
N THR A 86 13.35 -5.72 -3.34
CA THR A 86 13.55 -5.76 -4.80
C THR A 86 14.98 -6.07 -5.24
N LYS A 87 15.92 -6.16 -4.30
CA LYS A 87 17.36 -6.25 -4.58
C LYS A 87 17.73 -7.44 -5.46
N ASP A 88 17.08 -8.58 -5.25
CA ASP A 88 17.44 -9.85 -5.87
C ASP A 88 16.41 -10.33 -6.91
N ILE A 89 15.41 -9.50 -7.24
CA ILE A 89 14.43 -9.77 -8.29
C ILE A 89 15.13 -9.64 -9.65
N ARG A 90 15.13 -10.72 -10.45
CA ARG A 90 15.88 -10.84 -11.70
C ARG A 90 15.00 -10.84 -12.94
#